data_AF-A0A7Y5SWV3-F1
#
_entry.id   AF-A0A7Y5SWV3-F1
#
_cell.length_a   1.000
_cell.length_b   1.000
_cell.length_c   1.000
_cell.angle_alpha   90.00
_cell.angle_beta   90.00
_cell.angle_gamma   90.00
#
_symmetry.space_group_name_H-M   'P 1'
#
loop_
_entity.id
_entity.type
_entity.pdbx_description
1 polymer ?
#
loop_
_entity_poly.entity_id
_entity_poly.type
_entity_poly.pdbx_seq_one_letter_code
_entity_poly.pdbx_strand_id
1 'polypeptide(L)'
;MRRTILSIAVFSGLAPMAQGQECGVAGPDAVTGQIGAVANYAPVGDFEALGLGLTLCNRGNAGLVVNVNNAQHPIAIANLYKITLGPGPTRIEQIGMSWAFHEFAVLQTAVCCACTPGTSSLLGPGCSSANSASIMSTQSQLGPRWQVNAASGVSVFPRANPPIADATMRRVRVPLSELESGAQIRYITEGMYLAPDDAAAGHAANGVSWREVTATTIAGNWSFVLTGSTVVASPAIEAWAARDAGVRVRIVDIPGDGRVVVASRATDLGNGQWHYEYALQNLTSHRAVGGVRVPVHAWSSVTSPGFHDAAYHGGDGIPADPANPNTTARDFDATDWAFARSAQAARWSTTPFTENDNANALRWGTLYNVRFVANAPPTTGTLALELFRPGTPGEAHAEGLDVPAPPCVGDYNQSGGTPDDADVAAFFTDWNDGAPRADVNFSGGTPDDADVSHFFDLWNEGC
;
A
#
# COMPACT_ATOMS: atom_id res chain seq x y z
N MET A 1 -22.53 -52.60 -14.87
CA MET A 1 -22.28 -52.02 -13.53
C MET A 1 -20.99 -51.19 -13.60
N ARG A 2 -21.09 -49.90 -13.95
CA ARG A 2 -19.96 -48.97 -13.91
C ARG A 2 -19.97 -48.29 -12.54
N ARG A 3 -18.90 -48.49 -11.77
CA ARG A 3 -18.72 -47.88 -10.45
C ARG A 3 -18.25 -46.44 -10.62
N THR A 4 -19.12 -45.49 -10.28
CA THR A 4 -18.80 -44.07 -10.13
C THR A 4 -17.95 -43.91 -8.87
N ILE A 5 -16.70 -43.46 -9.03
CA ILE A 5 -15.84 -43.06 -7.90
C ILE A 5 -16.11 -41.58 -7.65
N LEU A 6 -16.81 -41.29 -6.57
CA LEU A 6 -17.09 -39.94 -6.09
C LEU A 6 -15.86 -39.48 -5.28
N SER A 7 -15.02 -38.64 -5.87
CA SER A 7 -13.89 -38.02 -5.16
C SER A 7 -14.43 -36.89 -4.28
N ILE A 8 -14.49 -37.12 -2.96
CA ILE A 8 -14.79 -36.10 -1.97
C ILE A 8 -13.53 -35.26 -1.78
N ALA A 9 -13.52 -34.04 -2.32
CA ALA A 9 -12.52 -33.04 -1.99
C ALA A 9 -12.81 -32.50 -0.59
N VAL A 10 -12.00 -32.90 0.39
CA VAL A 10 -12.01 -32.33 1.74
C VAL A 10 -11.39 -30.94 1.64
N PHE A 11 -12.23 -29.91 1.55
CA PHE A 11 -11.80 -28.52 1.76
C PHE A 11 -11.39 -28.38 3.23
N SER A 12 -10.08 -28.40 3.46
CA SER A 12 -9.49 -28.02 4.73
C SER A 12 -9.66 -26.51 4.87
N GLY A 13 -10.68 -26.09 5.62
CA GLY A 13 -10.83 -24.70 6.02
C GLY A 13 -9.57 -24.28 6.77
N LEU A 14 -8.84 -23.30 6.25
CA LEU A 14 -7.78 -22.62 6.98
C LEU A 14 -8.43 -21.91 8.16
N ALA A 15 -8.35 -22.51 9.34
CA ALA A 15 -8.51 -21.77 10.58
C ALA A 15 -7.42 -20.69 10.63
N PRO A 16 -7.70 -19.46 11.10
CA PRO A 16 -6.67 -18.47 11.30
C PRO A 16 -5.67 -19.05 12.30
N MET A 17 -4.43 -19.30 11.86
CA MET A 17 -3.35 -19.62 12.78
C MET A 17 -3.25 -18.47 13.76
N ALA A 18 -3.48 -18.72 15.05
CA ALA A 18 -2.96 -17.86 16.09
C ALA A 18 -1.43 -17.93 15.95
N GLN A 19 -0.83 -16.99 15.22
CA GLN A 19 0.61 -16.85 15.17
C GLN A 19 1.07 -16.56 16.60
N GLY A 20 1.73 -17.53 17.22
CA GLY A 20 2.48 -17.30 18.45
C GLY A 20 3.45 -16.16 18.19
N GLN A 21 3.43 -15.14 19.04
CA GLN A 21 4.30 -13.99 18.91
C GLN A 21 5.76 -14.42 18.99
N GLU A 22 6.54 -14.14 17.94
CA GLU A 22 7.98 -14.40 17.92
C GLU A 22 8.69 -13.52 18.97
N CYS A 23 9.59 -14.12 19.74
CA CYS A 23 10.31 -13.48 20.83
C CYS A 23 11.77 -13.96 20.85
N GLY A 24 12.68 -13.12 21.33
CA GLY A 24 14.11 -13.42 21.43
C GLY A 24 14.88 -13.18 20.13
N VAL A 25 14.33 -12.37 19.22
CA VAL A 25 15.01 -11.97 17.97
C VAL A 25 16.31 -11.24 18.30
N ALA A 26 17.34 -11.40 17.47
CA ALA A 26 18.63 -10.76 17.73
C ALA A 26 18.55 -9.23 17.59
N GLY A 27 19.02 -8.51 18.62
CA GLY A 27 18.92 -7.04 18.69
C GLY A 27 17.61 -6.56 19.30
N PRO A 28 17.36 -5.23 19.36
CA PRO A 28 16.05 -4.66 19.69
C PRO A 28 15.08 -4.88 18.52
N ASP A 29 13.81 -5.15 18.80
CA ASP A 29 12.78 -5.41 17.77
C ASP A 29 11.45 -4.75 18.18
N ALA A 30 11.12 -3.62 17.57
CA ALA A 30 10.00 -2.75 17.91
C ALA A 30 8.76 -3.09 17.07
N VAL A 31 7.77 -3.74 17.69
CA VAL A 31 6.54 -4.17 17.01
C VAL A 31 5.29 -3.60 17.66
N THR A 32 4.31 -3.20 16.85
CA THR A 32 2.94 -2.95 17.32
C THR A 32 2.29 -4.26 17.78
N GLY A 33 2.46 -4.65 19.04
CA GLY A 33 1.92 -5.91 19.56
C GLY A 33 0.41 -5.98 19.65
N GLN A 34 -0.23 -4.83 19.83
CA GLN A 34 -1.67 -4.75 20.01
C GLN A 34 -2.17 -3.38 19.57
N ILE A 35 -3.28 -3.38 18.84
CA ILE A 35 -4.15 -2.22 18.65
C ILE A 35 -5.29 -2.39 19.66
N GLY A 36 -5.17 -1.75 20.81
CA GLY A 36 -5.94 -2.07 22.01
C GLY A 36 -7.22 -1.26 22.20
N ALA A 37 -7.27 -0.03 21.70
CA ALA A 37 -8.40 0.88 21.87
C ALA A 37 -8.53 1.87 20.70
N VAL A 38 -9.72 2.45 20.54
CA VAL A 38 -9.99 3.57 19.64
C VAL A 38 -10.56 4.73 20.45
N ALA A 39 -10.11 5.94 20.17
CA ALA A 39 -10.72 7.18 20.65
C ALA A 39 -11.38 7.88 19.46
N ASN A 40 -12.68 8.16 19.57
CA ASN A 40 -13.43 8.93 18.58
C ASN A 40 -13.38 10.41 18.96
N TYR A 41 -13.17 11.28 17.97
CA TYR A 41 -13.15 12.73 18.14
C TYR A 41 -14.35 13.36 17.45
N ALA A 42 -14.72 14.57 17.86
CA ALA A 42 -15.80 15.28 17.19
C ALA A 42 -15.34 15.67 15.76
N PRO A 43 -16.21 15.49 14.74
CA PRO A 43 -15.90 15.92 13.39
C PRO A 43 -15.74 17.44 13.31
N VAL A 44 -14.94 17.91 12.34
CA VAL A 44 -14.81 19.33 12.01
C VAL A 44 -14.85 19.50 10.50
N GLY A 45 -15.81 20.30 10.01
CA GLY A 45 -16.05 20.44 8.58
C GLY A 45 -16.37 19.09 7.95
N ASP A 46 -15.68 18.76 6.86
CA ASP A 46 -15.87 17.52 6.12
C ASP A 46 -14.95 16.38 6.60
N PHE A 47 -14.48 16.43 7.85
CA PHE A 47 -13.53 15.46 8.38
C PHE A 47 -14.00 14.83 9.69
N GLU A 48 -13.77 13.53 9.79
CA GLU A 48 -13.78 12.77 11.02
C GLU A 48 -12.36 12.51 11.52
N ALA A 49 -12.24 12.22 12.82
CA ALA A 49 -10.97 11.85 13.39
C ALA A 49 -11.06 10.75 14.45
N LEU A 50 -10.05 9.89 14.45
CA LEU A 50 -9.85 8.87 15.48
C LEU A 50 -8.39 8.82 15.96
N GLY A 51 -8.19 8.21 17.12
CA GLY A 51 -6.90 7.82 17.66
C GLY A 51 -6.87 6.33 17.96
N LEU A 52 -5.70 5.70 17.84
CA LEU A 52 -5.49 4.30 18.19
C LEU A 52 -4.63 4.19 19.44
N GLY A 53 -4.99 3.30 20.35
CA GLY A 53 -4.12 2.91 21.47
C GLY A 53 -3.26 1.75 21.02
N LEU A 54 -1.95 1.93 21.00
CA LEU A 54 -0.98 0.94 20.54
C LEU A 54 -0.11 0.44 21.70
N THR A 55 0.23 -0.84 21.65
CA THR A 55 1.22 -1.46 22.53
C THR A 55 2.51 -1.66 21.76
N LEU A 56 3.56 -0.94 22.14
CA LEU A 56 4.93 -1.21 21.70
C LEU A 56 5.44 -2.48 22.39
N CYS A 57 5.87 -3.46 21.61
CA CYS A 57 6.63 -4.60 22.09
C CYS A 57 8.10 -4.44 21.71
N ASN A 58 9.00 -4.77 22.62
CA ASN A 58 10.36 -5.15 22.26
C ASN A 58 10.43 -6.69 22.19
N ARG A 59 10.31 -7.29 21.00
CA ARG A 59 10.41 -8.75 20.80
C ARG A 59 11.84 -9.25 20.80
N GLY A 60 12.79 -8.32 20.82
CA GLY A 60 14.21 -8.57 20.74
C GLY A 60 14.81 -9.15 22.01
N ASN A 61 16.09 -9.53 21.91
CA ASN A 61 16.92 -9.98 23.02
C ASN A 61 17.82 -8.86 23.58
N ALA A 62 17.77 -7.66 22.99
CA ALA A 62 18.44 -6.45 23.49
C ALA A 62 17.42 -5.35 23.84
N GLY A 63 17.80 -4.39 24.68
CA GLY A 63 16.91 -3.30 25.09
C GLY A 63 16.69 -2.27 23.97
N LEU A 64 15.46 -1.78 23.85
CA LEU A 64 15.05 -0.75 22.90
C LEU A 64 15.09 0.63 23.57
N VAL A 65 15.86 1.56 23.03
CA VAL A 65 16.12 2.87 23.65
C VAL A 65 14.95 3.81 23.45
N VAL A 66 14.52 4.46 24.55
CA VAL A 66 13.44 5.46 24.57
C VAL A 66 13.96 6.75 25.22
N ASN A 67 14.87 7.43 24.53
CA ASN A 67 15.44 8.69 24.99
C ASN A 67 14.63 9.88 24.46
N VAL A 68 13.84 10.46 25.35
CA VAL A 68 12.92 11.57 25.04
C VAL A 68 13.58 12.91 24.78
N ASN A 69 14.90 13.00 25.00
CA ASN A 69 15.67 14.23 24.87
C ASN A 69 16.43 14.33 23.54
N ASN A 70 16.34 13.32 22.68
CA ASN A 70 16.96 13.32 21.35
C ASN A 70 16.16 12.42 20.38
N ALA A 71 16.67 12.20 19.18
CA ALA A 71 16.02 11.37 18.15
C ALA A 71 16.02 9.85 18.45
N GLN A 72 16.70 9.39 19.50
CA GLN A 72 16.80 7.96 19.84
C GLN A 72 15.60 7.53 20.68
N HIS A 73 14.42 7.53 20.08
CA HIS A 73 13.19 6.98 20.67
C HIS A 73 12.28 6.42 19.57
N PRO A 74 11.38 5.48 19.91
CA PRO A 74 10.39 4.99 19.00
C PRO A 74 9.39 6.08 18.61
N ILE A 75 8.96 6.04 17.36
CA ILE A 75 7.82 6.80 16.87
C ILE A 75 6.73 5.83 16.42
N ALA A 76 5.48 6.29 16.44
CA ALA A 76 4.34 5.49 15.99
C ALA A 76 3.43 6.28 15.06
N ILE A 77 2.86 5.61 14.08
CA ILE A 77 1.77 6.15 13.25
C ILE A 77 0.55 5.25 13.32
N ALA A 78 -0.60 5.84 13.01
CA ALA A 78 -1.87 5.15 12.87
C ALA A 78 -2.51 5.49 11.52
N ASN A 79 -3.14 4.48 10.91
CA ASN A 79 -3.82 4.61 9.62
C ASN A 79 -5.20 3.95 9.66
N LEU A 80 -6.11 4.40 8.80
CA LEU A 80 -7.42 3.83 8.56
C LEU A 80 -7.55 3.47 7.07
N TYR A 81 -8.05 2.27 6.81
CA TYR A 81 -8.28 1.73 5.48
C TYR A 81 -9.73 1.30 5.31
N LYS A 82 -10.21 1.39 4.07
CA LYS A 82 -11.47 0.82 3.61
C LYS A 82 -11.18 -0.32 2.65
N ILE A 83 -11.83 -1.45 2.85
CA ILE A 83 -11.82 -2.57 1.91
C ILE A 83 -13.22 -2.67 1.29
N THR A 84 -13.28 -2.55 -0.04
CA THR A 84 -14.47 -2.86 -0.83
C THR A 84 -14.37 -4.31 -1.30
N LEU A 85 -15.38 -5.12 -0.97
CA LEU A 85 -15.50 -6.53 -1.34
C LEU A 85 -16.76 -6.74 -2.20
N GLY A 86 -16.92 -7.92 -2.78
CA GLY A 86 -18.15 -8.29 -3.48
C GLY A 86 -17.90 -9.07 -4.78
N PRO A 87 -18.93 -9.23 -5.62
CA PRO A 87 -18.79 -9.92 -6.91
C PRO A 87 -18.07 -9.07 -7.98
N GLY A 88 -17.95 -7.77 -7.77
CA GLY A 88 -17.19 -6.87 -8.65
C GLY A 88 -15.74 -6.68 -8.22
N PRO A 89 -15.04 -5.67 -8.75
CA PRO A 89 -13.68 -5.31 -8.33
C PRO A 89 -13.59 -5.10 -6.82
N THR A 90 -12.65 -5.81 -6.19
CA THR A 90 -12.32 -5.62 -4.78
C THR A 90 -11.07 -4.76 -4.66
N ARG A 91 -10.90 -4.07 -3.53
CA ARG A 91 -9.74 -3.22 -3.28
C ARG A 91 -9.59 -2.88 -1.81
N ILE A 92 -8.38 -2.48 -1.42
CA ILE A 92 -8.09 -1.79 -0.17
C ILE A 92 -7.59 -0.38 -0.50
N GLU A 93 -8.12 0.63 0.19
CA GLU A 93 -7.77 2.05 0.01
C GLU A 93 -7.44 2.65 1.38
N GLN A 94 -6.33 3.39 1.50
CA GLN A 94 -6.03 4.14 2.71
C GLN A 94 -6.83 5.44 2.69
N ILE A 95 -7.68 5.64 3.68
CA ILE A 95 -8.62 6.77 3.70
C ILE A 95 -8.30 7.78 4.80
N GLY A 96 -7.42 7.43 5.74
CA GLY A 96 -7.02 8.33 6.80
C GLY A 96 -5.67 7.97 7.39
N MET A 97 -4.98 8.99 7.89
CA MET A 97 -3.66 8.84 8.47
C MET A 97 -3.39 9.88 9.56
N SER A 98 -2.64 9.49 10.59
CA SER A 98 -2.15 10.40 11.63
C SER A 98 -0.78 10.96 11.33
N TRP A 99 -0.38 12.01 12.03
CA TRP A 99 1.01 12.36 12.24
C TRP A 99 1.73 11.31 13.11
N ALA A 100 3.04 11.44 13.28
CA ALA A 100 3.84 10.53 14.08
C ALA A 100 3.80 10.89 15.58
N PHE A 101 3.38 9.96 16.42
CA PHE A 101 3.50 10.03 17.86
C PHE A 101 4.95 9.73 18.28
N HIS A 102 5.49 10.56 19.18
CA HIS A 102 6.83 10.37 19.73
C HIS A 102 6.75 9.75 21.12
N GLU A 103 7.31 8.56 21.29
CA GLU A 103 7.29 7.83 22.55
C GLU A 103 8.00 8.64 23.65
N PHE A 104 7.31 8.82 24.79
CA PHE A 104 7.80 9.67 25.88
C PHE A 104 8.04 8.91 27.19
N ALA A 105 7.61 7.65 27.31
CA ALA A 105 7.80 6.83 28.50
C ALA A 105 7.59 5.35 28.18
N VAL A 106 8.11 4.47 29.05
CA VAL A 106 7.90 3.02 28.95
C VAL A 106 7.45 2.40 30.27
N LEU A 107 6.48 1.47 30.18
CA LEU A 107 5.84 0.85 31.36
C LEU A 107 6.46 -0.49 31.80
N GLN A 108 7.29 -1.14 30.97
CA GLN A 108 7.93 -2.44 31.25
C GLN A 108 6.96 -3.58 31.61
N THR A 109 5.88 -3.73 30.83
CA THR A 109 4.87 -4.78 31.06
C THR A 109 5.18 -6.06 30.29
N ALA A 110 4.51 -7.17 30.62
CA ALA A 110 4.72 -8.48 29.99
C ALA A 110 3.50 -8.89 29.12
N VAL A 111 3.09 -8.02 28.18
CA VAL A 111 1.98 -8.32 27.26
C VAL A 111 2.45 -9.18 26.07
N CYS A 112 3.67 -8.94 25.62
CA CYS A 112 4.18 -9.42 24.35
C CYS A 112 4.98 -10.73 24.46
N CYS A 113 5.91 -10.76 25.40
CA CYS A 113 6.86 -11.84 25.62
C CYS A 113 7.19 -11.92 27.13
N ALA A 114 8.08 -12.84 27.52
CA ALA A 114 8.69 -12.81 28.83
C ALA A 114 9.54 -11.54 28.99
N CYS A 115 9.10 -10.62 29.84
CA CYS A 115 9.73 -9.32 30.02
C CYS A 115 10.91 -9.40 30.99
N THR A 116 12.07 -8.93 30.53
CA THR A 116 13.23 -8.60 31.38
C THR A 116 13.30 -7.08 31.51
N PRO A 117 12.76 -6.47 32.58
CA PRO A 117 12.58 -5.03 32.67
C PRO A 117 13.87 -4.24 32.50
N GLY A 118 13.80 -3.18 31.70
CA GLY A 118 14.88 -2.20 31.55
C GLY A 118 14.72 -1.01 32.50
N THR A 119 14.93 0.20 31.99
CA THR A 119 14.81 1.46 32.74
C THR A 119 13.66 2.32 32.21
N SER A 120 13.47 3.54 32.73
CA SER A 120 12.48 4.48 32.19
C SER A 120 12.81 5.00 30.78
N SER A 121 14.04 4.81 30.30
CA SER A 121 14.50 5.21 28.97
C SER A 121 15.01 4.04 28.12
N LEU A 122 14.71 2.80 28.52
CA LEU A 122 15.11 1.58 27.83
C LEU A 122 14.05 0.50 28.03
N LEU A 123 13.23 0.22 27.02
CA LEU A 123 12.28 -0.89 27.04
C LEU A 123 13.06 -2.22 27.01
N GLY A 124 12.92 -3.01 28.07
CA GLY A 124 13.70 -4.23 28.25
C GLY A 124 13.35 -5.32 27.21
N PRO A 125 14.23 -6.31 27.00
CA PRO A 125 13.94 -7.46 26.16
C PRO A 125 12.63 -8.14 26.54
N GLY A 126 11.79 -8.42 25.55
CA GLY A 126 10.48 -9.03 25.72
C GLY A 126 9.41 -8.15 26.39
N CYS A 127 9.76 -6.94 26.83
CA CYS A 127 8.84 -6.06 27.52
C CYS A 127 7.95 -5.28 26.56
N SER A 128 6.87 -4.72 27.10
CA SER A 128 5.91 -3.92 26.37
C SER A 128 5.59 -2.60 27.06
N SER A 129 5.12 -1.63 26.28
CA SER A 129 4.59 -0.36 26.76
C SER A 129 3.30 -0.05 26.01
N ALA A 130 2.19 0.06 26.74
CA ALA A 130 0.89 0.39 26.17
C ALA A 130 0.61 1.88 26.30
N ASN A 131 0.26 2.53 25.19
CA ASN A 131 -0.23 3.90 25.17
C ASN A 131 -1.74 3.91 24.91
N SER A 132 -2.47 4.79 25.60
CA SER A 132 -3.90 4.94 25.38
C SER A 132 -4.18 5.63 24.04
N ALA A 133 -5.34 5.37 23.46
CA ALA A 133 -5.77 6.04 22.22
C ALA A 133 -5.80 7.58 22.35
N SER A 134 -6.12 8.11 23.54
CA SER A 134 -6.13 9.54 23.82
C SER A 134 -4.73 10.15 23.90
N ILE A 135 -3.76 9.43 24.48
CA ILE A 135 -2.36 9.86 24.54
C ILE A 135 -1.79 9.89 23.12
N MET A 136 -1.95 8.81 22.37
CA MET A 136 -1.40 8.69 21.02
C MET A 136 -1.98 9.68 20.01
N SER A 137 -3.13 10.28 20.32
CA SER A 137 -3.78 11.30 19.48
C SER A 137 -3.79 12.69 20.11
N THR A 138 -2.92 12.91 21.11
CA THR A 138 -2.67 14.24 21.66
C THR A 138 -1.93 15.06 20.61
N GLN A 139 -2.60 16.06 20.02
CA GLN A 139 -2.10 16.80 18.86
C GLN A 139 -0.73 17.46 19.10
N SER A 140 -0.44 17.91 20.32
CA SER A 140 0.88 18.49 20.67
C SER A 140 2.01 17.46 20.79
N GLN A 141 1.69 16.16 20.93
CA GLN A 141 2.65 15.05 20.95
C GLN A 141 2.92 14.46 19.56
N LEU A 142 2.15 14.89 18.56
CA LEU A 142 2.25 14.43 17.19
C LEU A 142 3.16 15.37 16.38
N GLY A 143 4.19 14.80 15.75
CA GLY A 143 5.10 15.47 14.81
C GLY A 143 4.86 15.02 13.37
N PRO A 144 5.22 15.84 12.37
CA PRO A 144 4.94 15.50 10.99
C PRO A 144 5.83 14.35 10.50
N ARG A 145 5.28 13.50 9.63
CA ARG A 145 5.95 12.32 9.06
C ARG A 145 7.12 12.70 8.14
N TRP A 146 7.14 13.90 7.55
CA TRP A 146 8.21 14.32 6.65
C TRP A 146 9.60 14.41 7.33
N GLN A 147 9.64 14.58 8.66
CA GLN A 147 10.88 14.62 9.44
C GLN A 147 11.50 13.25 9.70
N VAL A 148 10.85 12.17 9.26
CA VAL A 148 11.25 10.79 9.56
C VAL A 148 11.96 10.20 8.34
N ASN A 149 13.16 9.67 8.57
CA ASN A 149 13.78 8.72 7.67
C ASN A 149 13.40 7.29 8.08
N ALA A 150 12.35 6.77 7.45
CA ALA A 150 11.76 5.49 7.81
C ALA A 150 12.66 4.28 7.58
N ALA A 151 13.64 4.36 6.68
CA ALA A 151 14.62 3.29 6.47
C ALA A 151 15.56 3.15 7.67
N SER A 152 15.92 4.29 8.28
CA SER A 152 16.79 4.34 9.46
C SER A 152 16.04 4.40 10.80
N GLY A 153 14.73 4.59 10.79
CA GLY A 153 13.92 4.90 11.98
C GLY A 153 14.22 6.26 12.65
N VAL A 154 15.19 7.04 12.14
CA VAL A 154 15.60 8.32 12.73
C VAL A 154 14.62 9.44 12.35
N SER A 155 14.20 10.21 13.35
CA SER A 155 13.44 11.45 13.17
C SER A 155 14.29 12.68 13.48
N VAL A 156 13.98 13.83 12.85
CA VAL A 156 14.59 15.11 13.24
C VAL A 156 14.10 15.53 14.63
N PHE A 157 15.03 15.93 15.50
CA PHE A 157 14.74 16.39 16.86
C PHE A 157 15.29 17.82 17.10
N PRO A 158 14.53 18.73 17.73
CA PRO A 158 13.13 18.56 18.15
C PRO A 158 12.18 18.48 16.95
N ARG A 159 11.03 17.82 17.16
CA ARG A 159 9.97 17.74 16.14
C ARG A 159 9.42 19.13 15.82
N ALA A 160 9.07 19.34 14.56
CA ALA A 160 8.29 20.48 14.13
C ALA A 160 6.90 20.43 14.78
N ASN A 161 6.38 21.60 15.09
CA ASN A 161 5.11 21.82 15.77
C ASN A 161 4.43 23.09 15.22
N PRO A 162 3.99 23.09 13.95
CA PRO A 162 3.24 24.21 13.40
C PRO A 162 1.91 24.43 14.16
N PRO A 163 1.22 25.57 13.98
CA PRO A 163 -0.06 25.80 14.64
C PRO A 163 -1.11 24.72 14.34
N ILE A 164 -1.92 24.37 15.34
CA ILE A 164 -3.06 23.45 15.18
C ILE A 164 -4.27 24.26 14.72
N ALA A 165 -4.84 23.90 13.57
CA ALA A 165 -5.99 24.59 12.99
C ALA A 165 -7.34 24.14 13.58
N ASP A 166 -7.50 22.83 13.85
CA ASP A 166 -8.77 22.26 14.31
C ASP A 166 -8.56 20.99 15.16
N ALA A 167 -9.66 20.44 15.69
CA ALA A 167 -9.64 19.26 16.55
C ALA A 167 -9.43 17.92 15.82
N THR A 168 -9.47 17.86 14.50
CA THR A 168 -9.19 16.63 13.72
C THR A 168 -7.73 16.55 13.28
N MET A 169 -7.06 17.68 13.12
CA MET A 169 -5.69 17.80 12.64
C MET A 169 -4.70 16.93 13.43
N ARG A 170 -3.69 16.37 12.74
CA ARG A 170 -2.67 15.45 13.25
C ARG A 170 -3.16 14.07 13.69
N ARG A 171 -4.41 13.92 14.10
CA ARG A 171 -5.02 12.61 14.41
C ARG A 171 -5.19 11.80 13.13
N VAL A 172 -5.66 10.54 13.23
CA VAL A 172 -6.10 9.82 12.03
C VAL A 172 -7.29 10.57 11.46
N ARG A 173 -7.03 11.47 10.52
CA ARG A 173 -8.03 12.35 9.90
C ARG A 173 -8.50 11.69 8.62
N VAL A 174 -9.82 11.62 8.44
CA VAL A 174 -10.45 10.95 7.30
C VAL A 174 -11.54 11.87 6.72
N PRO A 175 -11.58 12.11 5.39
CA PRO A 175 -12.68 12.82 4.76
C PRO A 175 -14.00 12.06 4.91
N LEU A 176 -15.09 12.76 5.20
CA LEU A 176 -16.42 12.17 5.29
C LEU A 176 -16.86 11.49 3.98
N SER A 177 -16.38 11.98 2.83
CA SER A 177 -16.63 11.41 1.50
C SER A 177 -16.04 10.00 1.30
N GLU A 178 -15.04 9.63 2.11
CA GLU A 178 -14.42 8.31 2.06
C GLU A 178 -15.18 7.26 2.89
N LEU A 179 -16.05 7.71 3.81
CA LEU A 179 -16.77 6.86 4.73
C LEU A 179 -18.13 6.46 4.16
N GLU A 180 -18.33 5.15 4.07
CA GLU A 180 -19.56 4.53 3.60
C GLU A 180 -19.97 3.32 4.45
N SER A 181 -21.27 3.02 4.46
CA SER A 181 -21.83 1.85 5.12
C SER A 181 -22.35 0.88 4.07
N GLY A 182 -22.02 -0.41 4.20
CA GLY A 182 -22.52 -1.42 3.28
C GLY A 182 -22.05 -2.82 3.65
N ALA A 183 -22.80 -3.84 3.23
CA ALA A 183 -22.46 -5.25 3.51
C ALA A 183 -21.11 -5.66 2.90
N GLN A 184 -20.69 -4.96 1.86
CA GLN A 184 -19.45 -5.14 1.10
C GLN A 184 -18.26 -4.35 1.66
N ILE A 185 -18.48 -3.47 2.64
CA ILE A 185 -17.46 -2.57 3.16
C ILE A 185 -16.90 -3.13 4.46
N ARG A 186 -15.58 -3.11 4.59
CA ARG A 186 -14.85 -3.39 5.84
C ARG A 186 -13.87 -2.26 6.11
N TYR A 187 -13.62 -1.99 7.39
CA TYR A 187 -12.60 -1.03 7.77
C TYR A 187 -11.50 -1.73 8.56
N ILE A 188 -10.26 -1.32 8.29
CA ILE A 188 -9.06 -1.83 8.94
C ILE A 188 -8.30 -0.64 9.53
N THR A 189 -7.83 -0.80 10.75
CA THR A 189 -6.87 0.11 11.37
C THR A 189 -5.49 -0.50 11.35
N GLU A 190 -4.47 0.32 11.21
CA GLU A 190 -3.07 -0.09 11.25
C GLU A 190 -2.32 0.78 12.26
N GLY A 191 -1.43 0.14 13.02
CA GLY A 191 -0.44 0.81 13.84
C GLY A 191 0.94 0.37 13.40
N MET A 192 1.88 1.31 13.31
CA MET A 192 3.27 1.02 12.96
C MET A 192 4.20 1.75 13.92
N TYR A 193 5.13 1.00 14.51
CA TYR A 193 6.26 1.56 15.24
C TYR A 193 7.51 1.56 14.37
N LEU A 194 8.36 2.57 14.56
CA LEU A 194 9.72 2.62 14.04
C LEU A 194 10.64 3.11 15.15
N ALA A 195 11.85 2.56 15.23
CA ALA A 195 12.87 3.04 16.14
C ALA A 195 14.26 2.95 15.50
N PRO A 196 15.21 3.85 15.81
CA PRO A 196 16.52 3.84 15.15
C PRO A 196 17.36 2.59 15.41
N ASP A 197 17.30 2.05 16.62
CA ASP A 197 18.04 0.86 17.05
C ASP A 197 17.40 -0.45 16.55
N ASP A 198 16.08 -0.48 16.43
CA ASP A 198 15.32 -1.51 15.70
C ASP A 198 15.70 -1.56 14.21
N ALA A 199 15.74 -0.39 13.56
CA ALA A 199 16.17 -0.28 12.17
C ALA A 199 17.64 -0.69 11.97
N ALA A 200 18.53 -0.26 12.86
CA ALA A 200 19.93 -0.67 12.85
C ALA A 200 20.12 -2.17 13.08
N ALA A 201 19.19 -2.83 13.76
CA ALA A 201 19.17 -4.28 13.95
C ALA A 201 18.55 -5.04 12.74
N GLY A 202 18.01 -4.33 11.74
CA GLY A 202 17.44 -4.91 10.53
C GLY A 202 15.95 -5.24 10.63
N HIS A 203 15.24 -4.72 11.64
CA HIS A 203 13.85 -5.10 11.93
C HIS A 203 12.80 -4.05 11.53
N ALA A 204 13.20 -2.87 11.03
CA ALA A 204 12.31 -1.74 10.70
C ALA A 204 11.01 -2.10 9.94
N ALA A 205 11.04 -3.13 9.10
CA ALA A 205 9.93 -3.50 8.24
C ALA A 205 8.86 -4.42 8.89
N ASN A 206 9.06 -4.87 10.14
CA ASN A 206 8.13 -5.77 10.85
C ASN A 206 7.25 -5.03 11.90
N GLY A 207 7.48 -3.73 12.11
CA GLY A 207 6.88 -2.95 13.20
C GLY A 207 5.38 -2.63 13.06
N VAL A 208 4.75 -3.14 12.00
CA VAL A 208 3.40 -2.81 11.56
C VAL A 208 2.41 -3.94 11.87
N SER A 209 1.22 -3.59 12.33
CA SER A 209 0.14 -4.54 12.63
C SER A 209 -1.20 -3.94 12.27
N TRP A 210 -2.19 -4.78 11.96
CA TRP A 210 -3.54 -4.33 11.67
C TRP A 210 -4.61 -4.98 12.55
N ARG A 211 -5.77 -4.31 12.66
CA ARG A 211 -6.96 -4.82 13.35
C ARG A 211 -8.22 -4.28 12.70
N GLU A 212 -9.26 -5.10 12.63
CA GLU A 212 -10.56 -4.65 12.14
C GLU A 212 -11.17 -3.56 13.03
N VAL A 213 -11.92 -2.68 12.38
CA VAL A 213 -12.76 -1.68 13.04
C VAL A 213 -14.11 -1.66 12.36
N THR A 214 -15.19 -1.52 13.13
CA THR A 214 -16.50 -1.18 12.59
C THR A 214 -16.63 0.33 12.56
N ALA A 215 -17.08 0.89 11.44
CA ALA A 215 -17.49 2.28 11.32
C ALA A 215 -19.01 2.33 11.17
N THR A 216 -19.68 2.99 12.10
CA THR A 216 -21.14 3.17 12.09
C THR A 216 -21.49 4.61 12.41
N THR A 217 -22.69 5.05 12.04
CA THR A 217 -23.16 6.40 12.40
C THR A 217 -23.94 6.38 13.72
N ILE A 218 -23.58 7.27 14.64
CA ILE A 218 -24.27 7.49 15.91
C ILE A 218 -24.61 8.98 16.00
N ALA A 219 -25.90 9.31 16.09
CA ALA A 219 -26.39 10.68 16.16
C ALA A 219 -25.87 11.59 15.01
N GLY A 220 -25.64 11.02 13.84
CA GLY A 220 -25.17 11.75 12.65
C GLY A 220 -23.65 11.82 12.46
N ASN A 221 -22.85 11.38 13.44
CA ASN A 221 -21.39 11.32 13.35
C ASN A 221 -20.90 9.89 13.19
N TRP A 222 -19.72 9.69 12.61
CA TRP A 222 -19.12 8.37 12.53
C TRP A 222 -18.52 7.96 13.88
N SER A 223 -18.64 6.67 14.18
CA SER A 223 -18.13 6.05 15.38
C SER A 223 -17.40 4.77 15.01
N PHE A 224 -16.17 4.68 15.49
CA PHE A 224 -15.24 3.60 15.23
C PHE A 224 -15.08 2.73 16.49
N VAL A 225 -15.24 1.43 16.33
CA VAL A 225 -15.10 0.44 17.41
C VAL A 225 -14.28 -0.74 16.92
N LEU A 226 -13.22 -1.11 17.64
CA LEU A 226 -12.36 -2.24 17.27
C LEU A 226 -13.12 -3.56 17.32
N THR A 227 -12.89 -4.42 16.34
CA THR A 227 -13.39 -5.79 16.28
C THR A 227 -12.26 -6.77 16.00
N GLY A 228 -12.52 -8.07 16.19
CA GLY A 228 -11.51 -9.11 16.01
C GLY A 228 -10.29 -8.95 16.93
N SER A 229 -9.19 -9.61 16.58
CA SER A 229 -7.89 -9.49 17.25
C SER A 229 -6.90 -8.73 16.36
N THR A 230 -5.84 -8.19 16.96
CA THR A 230 -4.72 -7.64 16.18
C THR A 230 -3.99 -8.77 15.45
N VAL A 231 -3.75 -8.58 14.16
CA VAL A 231 -2.84 -9.41 13.37
C VAL A 231 -1.49 -8.73 13.40
N VAL A 232 -0.55 -9.37 14.10
CA VAL A 232 0.68 -8.72 14.56
C VAL A 232 1.81 -8.91 13.55
N ALA A 233 2.63 -7.87 13.31
CA ALA A 233 3.72 -7.89 12.33
C ALA A 233 3.24 -8.19 10.91
N SER A 234 2.06 -7.68 10.55
CA SER A 234 1.42 -7.81 9.24
C SER A 234 0.89 -6.42 8.83
N PRO A 235 1.24 -5.91 7.64
CA PRO A 235 0.72 -4.65 7.12
C PRO A 235 -0.74 -4.76 6.67
N ALA A 236 -1.49 -3.67 6.73
CA ALA A 236 -2.92 -3.67 6.42
C ALA A 236 -3.25 -4.12 5.00
N ILE A 237 -2.34 -3.96 4.03
CA ILE A 237 -2.52 -4.50 2.67
C ILE A 237 -2.75 -6.01 2.64
N GLU A 238 -2.19 -6.77 3.59
CA GLU A 238 -2.44 -8.22 3.70
C GLU A 238 -3.86 -8.54 4.19
N ALA A 239 -4.55 -7.59 4.83
CA ALA A 239 -5.96 -7.73 5.19
C ALA A 239 -6.86 -7.85 3.95
N TRP A 240 -6.43 -7.32 2.79
CA TRP A 240 -7.13 -7.51 1.52
C TRP A 240 -7.04 -8.97 1.06
N ALA A 241 -5.83 -9.54 1.01
CA ALA A 241 -5.61 -10.93 0.64
C ALA A 241 -6.23 -11.94 1.61
N ALA A 242 -6.33 -11.59 2.89
CA ALA A 242 -7.06 -12.39 3.88
C ALA A 242 -8.58 -12.48 3.60
N ARG A 243 -9.13 -11.60 2.75
CA ARG A 243 -10.58 -11.52 2.45
C ARG A 243 -10.91 -11.82 0.99
N ASP A 244 -9.94 -11.68 0.09
CA ASP A 244 -10.06 -12.06 -1.31
C ASP A 244 -8.85 -12.93 -1.70
N ALA A 245 -9.10 -14.23 -1.86
CA ALA A 245 -8.09 -15.23 -2.19
C ALA A 245 -7.47 -15.05 -3.59
N GLY A 246 -8.07 -14.21 -4.45
CA GLY A 246 -7.52 -13.86 -5.75
C GLY A 246 -6.47 -12.75 -5.69
N VAL A 247 -6.25 -12.12 -4.53
CA VAL A 247 -5.24 -11.07 -4.36
C VAL A 247 -3.85 -11.68 -4.27
N ARG A 248 -2.93 -11.16 -5.07
CA ARG A 248 -1.50 -11.51 -5.00
C ARG A 248 -0.74 -10.42 -4.29
N VAL A 249 0.02 -10.77 -3.24
CA VAL A 249 0.83 -9.81 -2.47
C VAL A 249 2.31 -10.10 -2.67
N ARG A 250 3.12 -9.05 -2.82
CA ARG A 250 4.56 -9.11 -3.04
C ARG A 250 5.27 -8.10 -2.17
N ILE A 251 6.27 -8.59 -1.46
CA ILE A 251 7.21 -7.77 -0.69
C ILE A 251 8.37 -7.38 -1.62
N VAL A 252 8.73 -6.11 -1.60
CA VAL A 252 9.84 -5.54 -2.34
C VAL A 252 10.77 -4.83 -1.36
N ASP A 253 11.92 -5.45 -1.10
CA ASP A 253 12.98 -4.85 -0.30
C ASP A 253 13.94 -4.08 -1.21
N ILE A 254 14.04 -2.76 -1.01
CA ILE A 254 14.93 -1.90 -1.78
C ILE A 254 16.32 -1.92 -1.12
N PRO A 255 17.38 -2.37 -1.82
CA PRO A 255 18.70 -2.48 -1.23
C PRO A 255 19.21 -1.16 -0.64
N GLY A 256 19.62 -1.19 0.63
CA GLY A 256 20.14 -0.01 1.33
C GLY A 256 19.10 1.06 1.69
N ASP A 257 17.81 0.76 1.56
CA ASP A 257 16.71 1.66 1.90
C ASP A 257 15.66 0.92 2.75
N GLY A 258 14.45 0.69 2.23
CA GLY A 258 13.37 0.07 3.00
C GLY A 258 12.42 -0.78 2.15
N ARG A 259 11.27 -1.11 2.75
CA ARG A 259 10.31 -2.07 2.19
C ARG A 259 9.08 -1.38 1.61
N VAL A 260 8.67 -1.87 0.45
CA VAL A 260 7.36 -1.62 -0.16
C VAL A 260 6.63 -2.95 -0.30
N VAL A 261 5.32 -2.95 -0.13
CA VAL A 261 4.45 -4.11 -0.36
C VAL A 261 3.48 -3.75 -1.47
N VAL A 262 3.38 -4.60 -2.48
CA VAL A 262 2.49 -4.40 -3.63
C VAL A 262 1.49 -5.54 -3.67
N ALA A 263 0.22 -5.21 -3.89
CA ALA A 263 -0.83 -6.18 -4.13
C ALA A 263 -1.52 -5.95 -5.46
N SER A 264 -1.95 -7.01 -6.13
CA SER A 264 -2.73 -6.96 -7.37
C SER A 264 -3.98 -7.85 -7.27
N ARG A 265 -5.03 -7.44 -7.98
CA ARG A 265 -6.23 -8.26 -8.22
C ARG A 265 -6.80 -7.97 -9.60
N ALA A 266 -6.93 -9.00 -10.43
CA ALA A 266 -7.64 -8.92 -11.71
C ALA A 266 -9.06 -9.52 -11.65
N THR A 267 -10.08 -8.72 -11.89
CA THR A 267 -11.49 -9.14 -11.84
C THR A 267 -12.11 -9.17 -13.22
N ASP A 268 -12.69 -10.30 -13.60
CA ASP A 268 -13.47 -10.46 -14.84
C ASP A 268 -14.75 -9.60 -14.77
N LEU A 269 -14.94 -8.73 -15.76
CA LEU A 269 -16.13 -7.91 -15.91
C LEU A 269 -17.12 -8.50 -16.94
N GLY A 270 -16.77 -9.63 -17.55
CA GLY A 270 -17.46 -10.21 -18.69
C GLY A 270 -17.04 -9.57 -20.02
N ASN A 271 -17.43 -10.21 -21.13
CA ASN A 271 -17.17 -9.73 -22.50
C ASN A 271 -15.69 -9.44 -22.79
N GLY A 272 -14.78 -10.22 -22.19
CA GLY A 272 -13.32 -10.07 -22.37
C GLY A 272 -12.72 -8.85 -21.68
N GLN A 273 -13.48 -8.11 -20.86
CA GLN A 273 -12.98 -6.96 -20.10
C GLN A 273 -12.57 -7.38 -18.69
N TRP A 274 -11.44 -6.88 -18.23
CA TRP A 274 -10.86 -7.19 -16.93
C TRP A 274 -10.48 -5.91 -16.20
N HIS A 275 -10.93 -5.77 -14.96
CA HIS A 275 -10.48 -4.72 -14.06
C HIS A 275 -9.20 -5.16 -13.36
N TYR A 276 -8.15 -4.35 -13.45
CA TYR A 276 -6.92 -4.53 -12.70
C TYR A 276 -6.86 -3.49 -11.59
N GLU A 277 -6.79 -3.96 -10.34
CA GLU A 277 -6.56 -3.13 -9.16
C GLU A 277 -5.18 -3.42 -8.59
N TYR A 278 -4.41 -2.37 -8.31
CA TYR A 278 -3.13 -2.46 -7.63
C TYR A 278 -3.12 -1.56 -6.40
N ALA A 279 -2.63 -2.09 -5.28
CA ALA A 279 -2.35 -1.33 -4.06
C ALA A 279 -0.84 -1.36 -3.79
N LEU A 280 -0.24 -0.21 -3.54
CA LEU A 280 1.19 -0.05 -3.25
C LEU A 280 1.34 0.59 -1.88
N GLN A 281 1.80 -0.17 -0.89
CA GLN A 281 2.05 0.31 0.46
C GLN A 281 3.54 0.47 0.71
N ASN A 282 4.00 1.70 0.95
CA ASN A 282 5.37 1.94 1.40
C ASN A 282 5.42 1.83 2.92
N LEU A 283 6.12 0.83 3.45
CA LEU A 283 6.32 0.68 4.89
C LEU A 283 7.47 1.56 5.36
N THR A 284 8.67 1.35 4.80
CA THR A 284 9.91 1.95 5.33
C THR A 284 10.84 2.54 4.29
N SER A 285 10.53 2.49 2.99
CA SER A 285 11.37 3.10 1.98
C SER A 285 11.41 4.62 2.17
N HIS A 286 12.58 5.17 2.53
CA HIS A 286 12.78 6.61 2.60
C HIS A 286 12.96 7.20 1.20
N ARG A 287 13.48 6.40 0.26
CA ARG A 287 13.54 6.79 -1.15
C ARG A 287 12.17 6.98 -1.78
N ALA A 288 11.13 6.36 -1.22
CA ALA A 288 9.75 6.45 -1.69
C ALA A 288 9.57 6.02 -3.15
N VAL A 289 8.32 5.96 -3.61
CA VAL A 289 7.99 5.61 -5.01
C VAL A 289 7.33 6.81 -5.66
N GLY A 290 7.85 7.22 -6.82
CA GLY A 290 7.35 8.36 -7.59
C GLY A 290 6.53 7.95 -8.82
N GLY A 291 6.53 6.65 -9.16
CA GLY A 291 5.72 6.11 -10.23
C GLY A 291 5.70 4.59 -10.26
N VAL A 292 4.74 4.05 -11.01
CA VAL A 292 4.59 2.61 -11.25
C VAL A 292 4.33 2.37 -12.73
N ARG A 293 4.94 1.31 -13.28
CA ARG A 293 4.67 0.81 -14.62
C ARG A 293 4.12 -0.60 -14.54
N VAL A 294 2.91 -0.77 -15.06
CA VAL A 294 2.26 -2.05 -15.28
C VAL A 294 2.49 -2.44 -16.74
N PRO A 295 3.08 -3.61 -17.03
CA PRO A 295 3.29 -4.05 -18.40
C PRO A 295 1.93 -4.27 -19.07
N VAL A 296 1.78 -3.72 -20.27
CA VAL A 296 0.63 -3.93 -21.14
C VAL A 296 1.13 -4.12 -22.57
N HIS A 297 0.39 -4.86 -23.38
CA HIS A 297 0.71 -4.95 -24.79
C HIS A 297 0.10 -3.76 -25.55
N ALA A 298 0.68 -3.42 -26.69
CA ALA A 298 0.20 -2.30 -27.51
C ALA A 298 -1.22 -2.53 -28.05
N TRP A 299 -1.63 -3.79 -28.18
CA TRP A 299 -2.98 -4.20 -28.60
C TRP A 299 -3.98 -4.28 -27.45
N SER A 300 -3.49 -4.24 -26.20
CA SER A 300 -4.38 -4.17 -25.05
C SER A 300 -5.03 -2.80 -25.01
N SER A 301 -6.36 -2.75 -25.05
CA SER A 301 -7.08 -1.54 -24.66
C SER A 301 -6.82 -1.30 -23.17
N VAL A 302 -6.61 -0.04 -22.81
CA VAL A 302 -6.47 0.38 -21.41
C VAL A 302 -7.38 1.58 -21.25
N THR A 303 -8.42 1.40 -20.45
CA THR A 303 -9.49 2.38 -20.25
C THR A 303 -9.75 2.57 -18.76
N SER A 304 -10.51 3.62 -18.43
CA SER A 304 -10.88 3.94 -17.04
C SER A 304 -9.68 3.96 -16.07
N PRO A 305 -8.56 4.65 -16.41
CA PRO A 305 -7.46 4.77 -15.49
C PRO A 305 -7.95 5.49 -14.23
N GLY A 306 -7.59 4.96 -13.06
CA GLY A 306 -7.92 5.55 -11.77
C GLY A 306 -6.72 5.57 -10.85
N PHE A 307 -6.73 6.51 -9.93
CA PHE A 307 -5.74 6.69 -8.88
C PHE A 307 -6.47 6.94 -7.54
N HIS A 308 -5.85 6.59 -6.43
CA HIS A 308 -6.32 6.97 -5.09
C HIS A 308 -5.14 7.06 -4.14
N ASP A 309 -5.17 8.07 -3.27
CA ASP A 309 -4.26 8.28 -2.16
C ASP A 309 -5.01 8.88 -0.96
N ALA A 310 -4.32 8.93 0.19
CA ALA A 310 -4.83 9.57 1.39
C ALA A 310 -4.41 11.05 1.44
N ALA A 311 -5.32 11.93 1.84
CA ALA A 311 -5.03 13.36 1.95
C ALA A 311 -4.03 13.67 3.08
N TYR A 312 -2.93 14.35 2.72
CA TYR A 312 -2.05 15.01 3.69
C TYR A 312 -2.78 16.15 4.40
N HIS A 313 -2.38 16.43 5.64
CA HIS A 313 -3.01 17.48 6.44
C HIS A 313 -2.09 18.08 7.48
N GLY A 314 -2.37 19.34 7.81
CA GLY A 314 -1.82 20.00 8.98
C GLY A 314 -0.38 20.48 8.82
N GLY A 315 0.15 20.52 7.61
CA GLY A 315 1.56 20.83 7.34
C GLY A 315 2.46 19.59 7.34
N ASP A 316 1.93 18.42 6.98
CA ASP A 316 2.68 17.17 6.87
C ASP A 316 3.41 17.04 5.54
N GLY A 317 4.17 18.06 5.19
CA GLY A 317 5.02 18.14 4.01
C GLY A 317 6.28 18.93 4.30
N ILE A 318 7.24 18.88 3.37
CA ILE A 318 8.49 19.62 3.50
C ILE A 318 8.15 21.12 3.52
N PRO A 319 8.42 21.84 4.61
CA PRO A 319 8.08 23.26 4.72
C PRO A 319 8.82 24.09 3.68
N ALA A 320 8.31 25.29 3.37
CA ALA A 320 8.98 26.17 2.41
C ALA A 320 10.38 26.60 2.88
N ASP A 321 10.58 26.68 4.20
CA ASP A 321 11.88 26.85 4.84
C ASP A 321 12.07 25.81 5.96
N PRO A 322 12.88 24.76 5.74
CA PRO A 322 13.21 23.76 6.76
C PRO A 322 13.85 24.32 8.04
N ALA A 323 14.45 25.51 8.02
CA ALA A 323 14.96 26.16 9.22
C ALA A 323 13.84 26.81 10.05
N ASN A 324 12.68 27.09 9.44
CA ASN A 324 11.51 27.70 10.06
C ASN A 324 10.25 26.85 9.81
N PRO A 325 10.24 25.56 10.22
CA PRO A 325 9.22 24.60 9.82
C PRO A 325 7.84 24.92 10.41
N ASN A 326 7.78 25.65 11.53
CA ASN A 326 6.52 25.95 12.22
C ASN A 326 5.74 27.10 11.57
N THR A 327 6.41 28.00 10.85
CA THR A 327 5.79 29.18 10.22
C THR A 327 5.68 29.06 8.71
N THR A 328 6.34 28.06 8.12
CA THR A 328 6.33 27.79 6.67
C THR A 328 5.82 26.39 6.34
N ALA A 329 5.09 25.77 7.28
CA ALA A 329 4.51 24.46 7.12
C ALA A 329 3.51 24.44 5.95
N ARG A 330 3.55 23.34 5.21
CA ARG A 330 2.64 23.01 4.11
C ARG A 330 2.57 21.50 4.01
N ASP A 331 1.50 20.99 3.43
CA ASP A 331 1.35 19.57 3.15
C ASP A 331 2.20 19.16 1.94
N PHE A 332 2.44 17.85 1.76
CA PHE A 332 2.90 17.34 0.47
C PHE A 332 1.88 17.72 -0.62
N ASP A 333 2.37 17.86 -1.85
CA ASP A 333 1.51 18.12 -3.01
C ASP A 333 0.43 17.02 -3.08
N ALA A 334 -0.82 17.42 -3.25
CA ALA A 334 -1.97 16.53 -3.34
C ALA A 334 -2.38 16.24 -4.81
N THR A 335 -1.54 16.62 -5.77
CA THR A 335 -1.81 16.33 -7.18
C THR A 335 -1.69 14.83 -7.45
N ASP A 336 -2.80 14.23 -7.90
CA ASP A 336 -2.87 12.82 -8.30
C ASP A 336 -1.80 12.42 -9.33
N TRP A 337 -1.41 11.15 -9.31
CA TRP A 337 -0.47 10.63 -10.31
C TRP A 337 -1.08 10.67 -11.70
N ALA A 338 -0.35 11.28 -12.63
CA ALA A 338 -0.75 11.36 -14.03
C ALA A 338 -0.62 9.99 -14.69
N PHE A 339 -1.70 9.55 -15.35
CA PHE A 339 -1.70 8.36 -16.19
C PHE A 339 -1.11 8.64 -17.58
N ALA A 340 -0.22 7.77 -18.03
CA ALA A 340 0.30 7.73 -19.38
C ALA A 340 0.35 6.29 -19.90
N ARG A 341 -0.16 6.06 -21.12
CA ARG A 341 -0.07 4.78 -21.82
C ARG A 341 1.02 4.84 -22.89
N SER A 342 1.82 3.80 -22.96
CA SER A 342 2.73 3.50 -24.08
C SER A 342 2.37 2.14 -24.69
N ALA A 343 3.10 1.73 -25.73
CA ALA A 343 2.97 0.40 -26.33
C ALA A 343 3.33 -0.75 -25.37
N GLN A 344 4.07 -0.47 -24.28
CA GLN A 344 4.65 -1.49 -23.40
C GLN A 344 4.17 -1.39 -21.95
N ALA A 345 3.58 -0.25 -21.56
CA ALA A 345 3.21 -0.01 -20.17
C ALA A 345 2.07 1.00 -20.01
N ALA A 346 1.23 0.71 -19.02
CA ALA A 346 0.37 1.66 -18.34
C ALA A 346 1.15 2.24 -17.15
N ARG A 347 1.40 3.55 -17.15
CA ARG A 347 2.26 4.23 -16.17
C ARG A 347 1.48 5.28 -15.40
N TRP A 348 1.65 5.31 -14.08
CA TRP A 348 1.23 6.42 -13.22
C TRP A 348 2.47 7.01 -12.57
N SER A 349 2.59 8.34 -12.54
CA SER A 349 3.70 9.00 -11.85
C SER A 349 3.35 10.39 -11.36
N THR A 350 4.00 10.83 -10.29
CA THR A 350 4.00 12.23 -9.85
C THR A 350 5.11 13.05 -10.54
N THR A 351 5.16 14.34 -10.26
CA THR A 351 6.24 15.25 -10.66
C THR A 351 7.59 14.76 -10.14
N PRO A 352 8.68 14.75 -10.94
CA PRO A 352 9.98 14.25 -10.51
C PRO A 352 10.56 14.98 -9.29
N PHE A 353 11.33 14.28 -8.45
CA PHE A 353 11.97 14.84 -7.26
C PHE A 353 12.86 16.05 -7.56
N THR A 354 13.51 16.07 -8.73
CA THR A 354 14.39 17.18 -9.16
C THR A 354 13.62 18.47 -9.45
N GLU A 355 12.32 18.38 -9.72
CA GLU A 355 11.44 19.53 -9.98
C GLU A 355 10.66 19.93 -8.73
N ASN A 356 10.17 18.95 -7.98
CA ASN A 356 9.43 19.18 -6.74
C ASN A 356 9.72 18.05 -5.74
N ASP A 357 10.55 18.32 -4.73
CA ASP A 357 10.87 17.37 -3.66
C ASP A 357 9.69 17.10 -2.72
N ASN A 358 8.69 17.98 -2.75
CA ASN A 358 7.42 17.92 -2.03
C ASN A 358 6.29 17.32 -2.89
N ALA A 359 6.59 16.77 -4.08
CA ALA A 359 5.60 16.11 -4.92
C ALA A 359 4.95 14.91 -4.22
N ASN A 360 3.81 14.49 -4.76
CA ASN A 360 2.95 13.43 -4.24
C ASN A 360 3.55 12.03 -4.38
N ALA A 361 4.77 11.79 -3.90
CA ALA A 361 5.36 10.45 -3.92
C ALA A 361 4.74 9.56 -2.83
N LEU A 362 4.68 8.25 -3.06
CA LEU A 362 4.25 7.25 -2.07
C LEU A 362 5.25 7.21 -0.90
N ARG A 363 4.98 7.98 0.16
CA ARG A 363 5.82 8.11 1.35
C ARG A 363 5.59 6.96 2.33
N TRP A 364 6.50 6.81 3.28
CA TRP A 364 6.42 5.76 4.29
C TRP A 364 5.09 5.82 5.08
N GLY A 365 4.59 4.66 5.48
CA GLY A 365 3.33 4.54 6.20
C GLY A 365 2.09 4.92 5.38
N THR A 366 2.19 4.99 4.05
CA THR A 366 1.05 5.29 3.16
C THR A 366 0.83 4.20 2.11
N LEU A 367 -0.38 4.14 1.53
CA LEU A 367 -0.80 3.20 0.50
C LEU A 367 -1.54 3.95 -0.61
N TYR A 368 -1.08 3.78 -1.85
CA TYR A 368 -1.73 4.35 -3.04
C TYR A 368 -2.31 3.23 -3.90
N ASN A 369 -3.37 3.55 -4.65
CA ASN A 369 -3.97 2.64 -5.61
C ASN A 369 -3.82 3.16 -7.04
N VAL A 370 -3.58 2.25 -7.98
CA VAL A 370 -3.75 2.49 -9.40
C VAL A 370 -4.63 1.41 -9.99
N ARG A 371 -5.45 1.76 -10.97
CA ARG A 371 -6.41 0.83 -11.57
C ARG A 371 -6.71 1.16 -13.01
N PHE A 372 -7.14 0.17 -13.77
CA PHE A 372 -7.64 0.33 -15.13
C PHE A 372 -8.45 -0.88 -15.57
N VAL A 373 -9.17 -0.74 -16.68
CA VAL A 373 -9.84 -1.84 -17.39
C VAL A 373 -9.07 -2.15 -18.66
N ALA A 374 -8.80 -3.43 -18.90
CA ALA A 374 -8.18 -3.91 -20.14
C ALA A 374 -8.96 -5.07 -20.77
N ASN A 375 -8.86 -5.18 -22.10
CA ASN A 375 -9.46 -6.27 -22.89
C ASN A 375 -8.62 -7.56 -22.89
N ALA A 376 -7.86 -7.82 -21.83
CA ALA A 376 -6.99 -8.99 -21.76
C ALA A 376 -7.09 -9.65 -20.38
N PRO A 377 -7.18 -11.00 -20.33
CA PRO A 377 -7.18 -11.74 -19.07
C PRO A 377 -5.83 -11.63 -18.36
N PRO A 378 -5.77 -11.91 -17.05
CA PRO A 378 -4.54 -11.78 -16.30
C PRO A 378 -3.56 -12.90 -16.64
N THR A 379 -2.29 -12.52 -16.80
CA THR A 379 -1.14 -13.40 -16.66
C THR A 379 -0.30 -12.98 -15.46
N THR A 380 0.69 -13.77 -15.12
CA THR A 380 1.66 -13.42 -14.06
C THR A 380 2.78 -12.58 -14.67
N GLY A 381 3.05 -11.40 -14.11
CA GLY A 381 4.12 -10.53 -14.58
C GLY A 381 4.75 -9.69 -13.48
N THR A 382 5.50 -8.67 -13.90
CA THR A 382 6.33 -7.85 -13.03
C THR A 382 5.97 -6.38 -13.19
N LEU A 383 5.67 -5.71 -12.08
CA LEU A 383 5.53 -4.26 -12.04
C LEU A 383 6.90 -3.62 -11.77
N ALA A 384 7.17 -2.47 -12.40
CA ALA A 384 8.31 -1.64 -12.05
C ALA A 384 7.87 -0.47 -11.16
N LEU A 385 8.57 -0.29 -10.03
CA LEU A 385 8.39 0.79 -9.07
C LEU A 385 9.51 1.81 -9.27
N GLU A 386 9.18 2.99 -9.75
CA GLU A 386 10.14 4.07 -9.99
C GLU A 386 10.43 4.80 -8.68
N LEU A 387 11.66 4.75 -8.19
CA LEU A 387 12.00 5.35 -6.90
C LEU A 387 12.06 6.87 -7.01
N PHE A 388 11.45 7.55 -6.03
CA PHE A 388 11.28 8.99 -6.10
C PHE A 388 12.57 9.75 -5.81
N ARG A 389 13.20 9.47 -4.66
CA ARG A 389 14.49 10.08 -4.32
C ARG A 389 15.62 9.43 -5.12
N PRO A 390 16.58 10.23 -5.62
CA PRO A 390 17.74 9.73 -6.35
C PRO A 390 18.54 8.65 -5.61
N GLY A 391 19.18 7.76 -6.35
CA GLY A 391 20.03 6.69 -5.83
C GLY A 391 20.09 5.48 -6.77
N THR A 392 20.83 4.45 -6.38
CA THR A 392 20.95 3.19 -7.13
C THR A 392 20.39 2.04 -6.29
N PRO A 393 19.46 1.20 -6.81
CA PRO A 393 18.89 1.26 -8.17
C PRO A 393 17.93 2.44 -8.36
N GLY A 394 17.63 2.83 -9.59
CA GLY A 394 16.63 3.88 -9.88
C GLY A 394 15.18 3.39 -9.76
N GLU A 395 14.99 2.09 -9.82
CA GLU A 395 13.70 1.41 -9.72
C GLU A 395 13.83 0.08 -8.98
N ALA A 396 12.70 -0.44 -8.51
CA ALA A 396 12.57 -1.77 -7.94
C ALA A 396 11.49 -2.56 -8.70
N HIS A 397 11.48 -3.88 -8.56
CA HIS A 397 10.57 -4.75 -9.31
C HIS A 397 9.72 -5.59 -8.37
N ALA A 398 8.41 -5.63 -8.63
CA ALA A 398 7.45 -6.46 -7.92
C ALA A 398 6.98 -7.59 -8.85
N GLU A 399 7.59 -8.77 -8.72
CA GLU A 399 7.35 -9.92 -9.58
C GLU A 399 6.16 -10.77 -9.13
N GLY A 400 5.51 -11.46 -10.05
CA GLY A 400 4.50 -12.46 -9.72
C GLY A 400 3.10 -11.90 -9.47
N LEU A 401 2.83 -10.67 -9.90
CA LEU A 401 1.54 -9.99 -9.81
C LEU A 401 0.68 -10.26 -11.04
N ASP A 402 -0.62 -9.99 -10.94
CA ASP A 402 -1.53 -10.04 -12.09
C ASP A 402 -1.23 -8.86 -13.01
N VAL A 403 -0.99 -9.12 -14.29
CA VAL A 403 -0.85 -8.11 -15.34
C VAL A 403 -1.66 -8.53 -16.56
N PRO A 404 -2.10 -7.62 -17.44
CA PRO A 404 -2.73 -7.99 -18.69
C PRO A 404 -1.84 -8.95 -19.49
N ALA A 405 -2.37 -10.12 -19.82
CA ALA A 405 -1.73 -11.00 -20.78
C ALA A 405 -1.55 -10.27 -22.12
N PRO A 406 -0.44 -10.46 -22.82
CA PRO A 406 -0.38 -10.11 -24.22
C PRO A 406 -1.59 -10.75 -24.93
N PRO A 407 -2.40 -9.98 -25.68
CA PRO A 407 -3.47 -10.58 -26.46
C PRO A 407 -2.85 -11.55 -27.46
N CYS A 408 -3.56 -12.64 -27.75
CA CYS A 408 -3.12 -13.55 -28.78
C CYS A 408 -3.23 -12.86 -30.14
N VAL A 409 -2.09 -12.49 -30.70
CA VAL A 409 -2.05 -11.81 -32.00
C VAL A 409 -2.54 -12.73 -33.12
N GLY A 410 -2.34 -14.04 -32.98
CA GLY A 410 -2.91 -15.04 -33.87
C GLY A 410 -4.45 -15.05 -33.88
N ASP A 411 -5.13 -14.85 -32.75
CA ASP A 411 -6.61 -14.71 -32.70
C ASP A 411 -7.00 -13.25 -33.02
N TYR A 412 -6.70 -12.85 -34.24
CA TYR A 412 -6.80 -11.46 -34.70
C TYR A 412 -8.24 -10.93 -34.72
N ASN A 413 -9.21 -11.79 -35.03
CA ASN A 413 -10.63 -11.43 -35.04
C ASN A 413 -11.27 -11.52 -33.64
N GLN A 414 -10.52 -12.01 -32.63
CA GLN A 414 -10.95 -12.15 -31.24
C GLN A 414 -12.18 -13.05 -31.09
N SER A 415 -12.32 -14.06 -31.95
CA SER A 415 -13.42 -15.03 -31.90
C SER A 415 -13.25 -16.02 -30.74
N GLY A 416 -12.03 -16.13 -30.21
CA GLY A 416 -11.68 -17.06 -29.14
C GLY A 416 -11.45 -18.46 -29.68
N GLY A 417 -10.33 -19.08 -29.29
CA GLY A 417 -9.98 -20.43 -29.72
C GLY A 417 -8.54 -20.51 -30.21
N THR A 418 -8.23 -21.54 -30.99
CA THR A 418 -6.97 -21.60 -31.74
C THR A 418 -7.10 -20.70 -32.97
N PRO A 419 -6.09 -19.90 -33.32
CA PRO A 419 -6.08 -19.09 -34.53
C PRO A 419 -6.53 -19.89 -35.77
N ASP A 420 -7.50 -19.39 -36.53
CA ASP A 420 -8.04 -19.99 -37.76
C ASP A 420 -8.05 -19.08 -39.03
N ASP A 421 -8.47 -19.61 -40.18
CA ASP A 421 -8.44 -18.86 -41.44
C ASP A 421 -9.29 -17.57 -41.42
N ALA A 422 -10.25 -17.43 -40.51
CA ALA A 422 -11.04 -16.21 -40.36
C ALA A 422 -10.24 -15.07 -39.71
N ASP A 423 -9.25 -15.36 -38.87
CA ASP A 423 -8.36 -14.34 -38.32
C ASP A 423 -7.39 -13.80 -39.38
N VAL A 424 -6.85 -14.68 -40.24
CA VAL A 424 -6.00 -14.28 -41.37
C VAL A 424 -6.78 -13.35 -42.31
N ALA A 425 -8.04 -13.68 -42.59
CA ALA A 425 -8.92 -12.83 -43.40
C ALA A 425 -9.17 -11.46 -42.75
N ALA A 426 -9.38 -11.44 -41.42
CA ALA A 426 -9.55 -10.20 -40.68
C ALA A 426 -8.27 -9.34 -40.69
N PHE A 427 -7.08 -9.94 -40.51
CA PHE A 427 -5.80 -9.26 -40.60
C PHE A 427 -5.60 -8.59 -41.96
N PHE A 428 -5.80 -9.33 -43.06
CA PHE A 428 -5.66 -8.74 -44.39
C PHE A 428 -6.73 -7.70 -44.72
N THR A 429 -7.90 -7.75 -44.08
CA THR A 429 -8.90 -6.67 -44.22
C THR A 429 -8.33 -5.36 -43.67
N ASP A 430 -7.84 -5.39 -42.44
CA ASP A 430 -7.26 -4.21 -41.79
C ASP A 430 -5.96 -3.75 -42.41
N TRP A 431 -5.11 -4.67 -42.84
CA TRP A 431 -3.86 -4.36 -43.54
C TRP A 431 -4.15 -3.61 -44.85
N ASN A 432 -5.12 -4.08 -45.64
CA ASN A 432 -5.54 -3.38 -46.87
C ASN A 432 -6.17 -2.00 -46.59
N ASP A 433 -6.88 -1.87 -45.47
CA ASP A 433 -7.48 -0.61 -45.04
C ASP A 433 -6.47 0.34 -44.37
N GLY A 434 -5.22 -0.10 -44.18
CA GLY A 434 -4.18 0.64 -43.49
C GLY A 434 -4.50 0.91 -42.02
N ALA A 435 -5.27 0.02 -41.38
CA ALA A 435 -5.74 0.20 -40.02
C ALA A 435 -4.56 0.07 -39.02
N PRO A 436 -4.46 0.92 -38.00
CA PRO A 436 -3.36 0.89 -37.03
C PRO A 436 -3.19 -0.44 -36.27
N ARG A 437 -4.22 -1.29 -36.22
CA ARG A 437 -4.16 -2.60 -35.57
C ARG A 437 -3.42 -3.66 -36.40
N ALA A 438 -3.24 -3.43 -37.70
CA ALA A 438 -2.46 -4.28 -38.58
C ALA A 438 -0.95 -3.95 -38.56
N ASP A 439 -0.52 -2.87 -37.89
CA ASP A 439 0.89 -2.60 -37.56
C ASP A 439 1.27 -3.49 -36.36
N VAL A 440 1.43 -4.78 -36.63
CA VAL A 440 1.62 -5.82 -35.61
C VAL A 440 3.03 -5.81 -35.05
N ASN A 441 4.01 -5.27 -35.80
CA ASN A 441 5.41 -5.18 -35.39
C ASN A 441 5.76 -3.82 -34.74
N PHE A 442 4.82 -2.88 -34.71
CA PHE A 442 4.96 -1.54 -34.13
C PHE A 442 6.07 -0.70 -34.75
N SER A 443 6.33 -0.90 -36.04
CA SER A 443 7.28 -0.09 -36.79
C SER A 443 6.79 1.35 -36.97
N GLY A 444 5.47 1.57 -36.84
CA GLY A 444 4.80 2.85 -36.96
C GLY A 444 4.61 3.26 -38.42
N GLY A 445 3.43 3.80 -38.73
CA GLY A 445 3.07 4.22 -40.09
C GLY A 445 1.90 3.42 -40.63
N THR A 446 1.80 3.30 -41.96
CA THR A 446 0.86 2.39 -42.59
C THR A 446 1.44 0.98 -42.51
N PRO A 447 0.65 -0.04 -42.14
CA PRO A 447 1.09 -1.43 -42.11
C PRO A 447 1.80 -1.85 -43.40
N ASP A 448 2.91 -2.59 -43.29
CA ASP A 448 3.76 -2.99 -44.40
C ASP A 448 3.95 -4.51 -44.48
N ASP A 449 4.88 -4.98 -45.30
CA ASP A 449 5.16 -6.41 -45.49
C ASP A 449 5.91 -7.05 -44.31
N ALA A 450 6.60 -6.24 -43.49
CA ALA A 450 7.19 -6.71 -42.25
C ALA A 450 6.10 -7.02 -41.20
N ASP A 451 4.95 -6.34 -41.25
CA ASP A 451 3.79 -6.68 -40.42
C ASP A 451 3.18 -8.02 -40.80
N VAL A 452 3.04 -8.30 -42.10
CA VAL A 452 2.51 -9.59 -42.57
C VAL A 452 3.39 -10.74 -42.09
N SER A 453 4.70 -10.58 -42.19
CA SER A 453 5.66 -11.59 -41.75
C SER A 453 5.55 -11.83 -40.24
N HIS A 454 5.51 -10.75 -39.46
CA HIS A 454 5.43 -10.84 -38.01
C HIS A 454 4.08 -11.40 -37.52
N PHE A 455 2.98 -11.09 -38.22
CA PHE A 455 1.67 -11.69 -37.94
C PHE A 455 1.72 -13.21 -38.08
N PHE A 456 2.34 -13.73 -39.14
CA PHE A 456 2.45 -15.18 -39.33
C PHE A 456 3.45 -15.87 -38.39
N ASP A 457 4.46 -15.16 -37.88
CA ASP A 457 5.30 -15.68 -36.80
C ASP A 457 4.44 -15.92 -35.55
N LEU A 458 3.68 -14.90 -35.14
CA LEU A 458 2.78 -14.95 -33.98
C LEU A 458 1.62 -15.95 -34.19
N TRP A 459 1.11 -16.07 -35.41
CA TRP A 459 0.13 -17.07 -35.82
C TRP A 459 0.60 -18.49 -35.55
N ASN A 460 1.83 -18.80 -35.96
CA ASN A 460 2.41 -20.14 -35.88
C ASN A 460 2.81 -20.50 -34.44
N GLU A 461 3.14 -19.49 -33.62
CA GLU A 461 3.35 -19.65 -32.18
C GLU A 461 2.03 -19.93 -31.44
N GLY A 462 0.91 -19.41 -31.95
CA GLY A 462 -0.43 -19.60 -31.41
C GLY A 462 -0.77 -18.66 -30.26
N CYS A 463 -1.65 -19.13 -29.37
CA CYS A 463 -1.98 -18.54 -28.08
C CYS A 463 -1.57 -19.53 -26.97
#